data_AF-A0A151H4V4-F1
#
_entry.id   AF-A0A151H4V4-F1
#
_cell.length_a   1.000
_cell.length_b   1.000
_cell.length_c   1.000
_cell.angle_alpha   90.00
_cell.angle_beta   90.00
_cell.angle_gamma   90.00
#
_symmetry.space_group_name_H-M   'P 1'
#
loop_
_entity.id
_entity.type
_entity.pdbx_description
1 polymer ?
#
loop_
_entity_poly.entity_id
_entity_poly.type
_entity_poly.pdbx_seq_one_letter_code
_entity_poly.pdbx_strand_id
1 'polypeptide(L)'
;MSRLSKSPPSSSPRPRSSSSGSSQSVRETGHEPGWESTQAELTARFPFIRDCLPGQLLQLRIENWMAYTGPVEVNFLTGINLLAAPNGAGKSSLLCAMAFGLGYDVSHISRRGSRLRDFIKNGHSACSVSCVLAGRKAGEFVTTRRDLRLSGEQTVSTFYVNGRECGVEARMEFQRRLRLQVDNLICFMPQERVPEFATMRPEDLFTATLRAIDFDLHEAYVGLRDWEAKREETENLLIQGRADLSALDRAVEKLRLEHEELKRLQGCENRRILCEGKILEVRNNK
;
A
#
# COMPACT_ATOMS: atom_id res chain seq x y z
N MET A 1 -48.45 -16.93 73.29
CA MET A 1 -49.37 -16.78 72.13
C MET A 1 -48.92 -17.69 70.99
N SER A 2 -49.79 -18.03 70.04
CA SER A 2 -49.71 -19.29 69.26
C SER A 2 -49.42 -19.11 67.76
N ARG A 3 -49.00 -20.20 67.10
CA ARG A 3 -49.02 -20.47 65.63
C ARG A 3 -47.94 -19.74 64.80
N LEU A 4 -47.49 -20.22 63.64
CA LEU A 4 -47.26 -21.58 63.09
C LEU A 4 -46.38 -21.42 61.81
N SER A 5 -45.52 -22.40 61.54
CA SER A 5 -44.92 -22.79 60.24
C SER A 5 -44.98 -21.88 58.99
N LYS A 6 -43.82 -21.69 58.31
CA LYS A 6 -43.49 -22.25 56.96
C LYS A 6 -42.25 -21.60 56.32
N SER A 7 -41.45 -22.43 55.66
CA SER A 7 -40.39 -22.13 54.67
C SER A 7 -40.93 -22.38 53.24
N PRO A 8 -40.16 -22.37 52.12
CA PRO A 8 -38.77 -21.97 51.85
C PRO A 8 -38.78 -20.72 50.90
N PRO A 9 -37.91 -20.44 49.88
CA PRO A 9 -36.71 -21.10 49.36
C PRO A 9 -35.49 -20.17 49.13
N SER A 10 -34.61 -20.57 48.21
CA SER A 10 -33.22 -20.13 47.96
C SER A 10 -33.02 -19.29 46.69
N SER A 11 -31.97 -18.45 46.68
CA SER A 11 -31.35 -17.91 45.47
C SER A 11 -29.86 -18.27 45.41
N SER A 12 -29.40 -18.74 44.25
CA SER A 12 -27.98 -19.07 43.98
C SER A 12 -27.45 -18.27 42.77
N PRO A 13 -26.18 -17.83 42.75
CA PRO A 13 -25.65 -17.03 41.64
C PRO A 13 -25.29 -17.88 40.41
N ARG A 14 -25.54 -17.34 39.21
CA ARG A 14 -25.17 -18.00 37.94
C ARG A 14 -23.67 -17.85 37.63
N PRO A 15 -22.98 -18.91 37.13
CA PRO A 15 -21.66 -18.75 36.50
C PRO A 15 -21.78 -18.19 35.08
N ARG A 16 -20.73 -17.51 34.60
CA ARG A 16 -20.61 -17.03 33.21
C ARG A 16 -20.09 -18.14 32.30
N SER A 17 -20.72 -18.29 31.13
CA SER A 17 -20.29 -19.20 30.06
C SER A 17 -19.16 -18.59 29.21
N SER A 18 -18.16 -19.41 28.88
CA SER A 18 -17.14 -19.13 27.87
C SER A 18 -17.39 -19.95 26.58
N SER A 19 -16.54 -19.78 25.56
CA SER A 19 -16.73 -20.14 24.13
C SER A 19 -17.68 -19.17 23.38
N SER A 20 -17.52 -18.93 22.07
CA SER A 20 -16.73 -19.62 21.04
C SER A 20 -16.04 -18.65 20.05
N GLY A 21 -15.21 -19.18 19.14
CA GLY A 21 -14.29 -18.41 18.31
C GLY A 21 -14.94 -17.56 17.20
N SER A 22 -14.26 -16.46 16.85
CA SER A 22 -14.69 -15.53 15.80
C SER A 22 -14.34 -16.03 14.40
N SER A 23 -15.19 -16.89 13.83
CA SER A 23 -15.28 -17.02 12.38
C SER A 23 -15.82 -15.71 11.80
N GLN A 24 -14.99 -14.97 11.05
CA GLN A 24 -15.44 -13.79 10.33
C GLN A 24 -16.45 -14.22 9.25
N SER A 25 -17.72 -13.84 9.44
CA SER A 25 -18.76 -14.09 8.45
C SER A 25 -18.53 -13.21 7.23
N VAL A 26 -18.34 -13.85 6.08
CA VAL A 26 -18.45 -13.20 4.77
C VAL A 26 -19.85 -12.62 4.69
N ARG A 27 -19.96 -11.29 4.60
CA ARG A 27 -21.24 -10.63 4.35
C ARG A 27 -21.54 -10.72 2.86
N GLU A 28 -22.29 -11.74 2.47
CA GLU A 28 -23.04 -11.71 1.21
C GLU A 28 -24.04 -10.55 1.28
N THR A 29 -23.61 -9.38 0.81
CA THR A 29 -24.54 -8.28 0.55
C THR A 29 -25.27 -8.59 -0.74
N GLY A 30 -26.60 -8.52 -0.70
CA GLY A 30 -27.45 -8.80 -1.86
C GLY A 30 -27.19 -7.82 -2.98
N HIS A 31 -26.24 -8.16 -3.84
CA HIS A 31 -25.98 -7.46 -5.07
C HIS A 31 -26.92 -8.03 -6.14
N GLU A 32 -27.75 -7.20 -6.77
CA GLU A 32 -28.47 -7.66 -7.95
C GLU A 32 -27.45 -8.18 -8.97
N PRO A 33 -27.69 -9.35 -9.61
CA PRO A 33 -26.78 -10.00 -10.55
C PRO A 33 -26.81 -9.30 -11.92
N GLY A 34 -26.68 -7.97 -11.91
CA GLY A 34 -26.52 -7.17 -13.11
C GLY A 34 -25.11 -7.33 -13.66
N TRP A 35 -25.03 -8.00 -14.81
CA TRP A 35 -23.95 -7.99 -15.81
C TRP A 35 -22.78 -9.01 -15.73
N GLU A 36 -22.85 -10.15 -15.03
CA GLU A 36 -21.84 -11.20 -15.27
C GLU A 36 -22.01 -11.84 -16.68
N SER A 37 -21.43 -11.20 -17.70
CA SER A 37 -21.41 -11.74 -19.07
C SER A 37 -20.67 -13.06 -19.11
N THR A 38 -21.34 -14.08 -19.63
CA THR A 38 -20.75 -15.41 -19.73
C THR A 38 -19.53 -15.41 -20.67
N GLN A 39 -18.62 -16.36 -20.46
CA GLN A 39 -17.48 -16.57 -21.37
C GLN A 39 -17.93 -16.78 -22.83
N ALA A 40 -19.12 -17.35 -23.05
CA ALA A 40 -19.72 -17.51 -24.37
C ALA A 40 -20.13 -16.17 -25.00
N GLU A 41 -20.80 -15.28 -24.26
CA GLU A 41 -21.14 -13.94 -24.73
C GLU A 41 -19.90 -13.10 -25.06
N LEU A 42 -18.88 -13.14 -24.19
CA LEU A 42 -17.63 -12.43 -24.41
C LEU A 42 -16.87 -12.98 -25.62
N THR A 43 -16.85 -14.29 -25.83
CA THR A 43 -16.26 -14.91 -27.02
C THR A 43 -17.02 -14.52 -28.30
N ALA A 44 -18.35 -14.48 -28.27
CA ALA A 44 -19.15 -14.05 -29.41
C ALA A 44 -18.97 -12.55 -29.73
N ARG A 45 -18.77 -11.71 -28.71
CA ARG A 45 -18.52 -10.27 -28.84
C ARG A 45 -17.09 -9.93 -29.28
N PHE A 46 -16.12 -10.73 -28.85
CA PHE A 46 -14.69 -10.54 -29.09
C PHE A 46 -14.06 -11.82 -29.68
N PRO A 47 -14.40 -12.21 -30.91
CA PRO A 47 -13.91 -13.46 -31.52
C PRO A 47 -12.38 -13.46 -31.71
N PHE A 48 -11.75 -12.29 -31.75
CA PHE A 48 -10.31 -12.07 -31.86
C PHE A 48 -9.55 -12.18 -30.52
N ILE A 49 -10.19 -12.59 -29.41
CA ILE A 49 -9.59 -12.71 -28.07
C ILE A 49 -8.30 -13.55 -28.03
N ARG A 50 -8.15 -14.52 -28.93
CA ARG A 50 -6.95 -15.38 -29.02
C ARG A 50 -5.71 -14.65 -29.54
N ASP A 51 -5.91 -13.56 -30.27
CA ASP A 51 -4.86 -12.73 -30.87
C ASP A 51 -4.55 -11.49 -30.00
N CYS A 52 -5.29 -11.30 -28.90
CA CYS A 52 -5.09 -10.19 -27.97
C CYS A 52 -3.86 -10.38 -27.07
N LEU A 53 -3.19 -9.27 -26.78
CA LEU A 53 -2.13 -9.23 -25.78
C LEU A 53 -2.74 -9.26 -24.35
N PRO A 54 -2.08 -9.90 -23.37
CA PRO A 54 -2.52 -9.86 -21.99
C PRO A 54 -2.69 -8.43 -21.46
N GLY A 55 -3.81 -8.15 -20.81
CA GLY A 55 -4.15 -6.81 -20.32
C GLY A 55 -4.74 -5.86 -21.38
N GLN A 56 -4.90 -6.29 -22.64
CA GLN A 56 -5.57 -5.49 -23.66
C GLN A 56 -7.03 -5.22 -23.28
N LEU A 57 -7.44 -3.94 -23.29
CA LEU A 57 -8.81 -3.51 -23.04
C LEU A 57 -9.70 -3.82 -24.24
N LEU A 58 -10.83 -4.49 -24.00
CA LEU A 58 -11.78 -4.97 -25.01
C LEU A 58 -13.14 -4.28 -24.87
N GLN A 59 -13.54 -4.01 -23.62
CA GLN A 59 -14.75 -3.25 -23.33
C GLN A 59 -14.54 -2.30 -22.16
N LEU A 60 -15.19 -1.14 -22.24
CA LEU A 60 -15.45 -0.24 -21.12
C LEU A 60 -16.96 0.01 -21.04
N ARG A 61 -17.57 -0.30 -19.90
CA ARG A 61 -18.98 -0.01 -19.59
C ARG A 61 -19.05 0.99 -18.45
N ILE A 62 -19.91 1.99 -18.59
CA ILE A 62 -19.98 3.16 -17.72
C ILE A 62 -21.43 3.42 -17.32
N GLU A 63 -21.66 3.57 -16.01
CA GLU A 63 -22.96 3.87 -15.41
C GLU A 63 -22.86 5.20 -14.64
N ASN A 64 -23.61 6.22 -15.07
CA ASN A 64 -23.77 7.50 -14.36
C ASN A 64 -22.47 8.20 -13.94
N TRP A 65 -21.55 8.38 -14.90
CA TRP A 65 -20.20 8.92 -14.70
C TRP A 65 -20.00 10.27 -15.40
N MET A 66 -19.74 11.34 -14.63
CA MET A 66 -19.42 12.69 -15.13
C MET A 66 -20.35 13.20 -16.26
N ALA A 67 -19.92 13.09 -17.51
CA ALA A 67 -20.67 13.49 -18.70
C ALA A 67 -21.77 12.48 -19.06
N TYR A 68 -21.57 11.20 -18.79
CA TYR A 68 -22.40 10.09 -19.23
C TYR A 68 -23.52 9.79 -18.21
N THR A 69 -24.77 9.80 -18.67
CA THR A 69 -25.88 9.12 -17.99
C THR A 69 -25.89 7.68 -18.51
N GLY A 70 -25.96 6.70 -17.62
CA GLY A 70 -25.76 5.29 -17.95
C GLY A 70 -27.02 4.54 -18.44
N PRO A 71 -26.85 3.30 -18.95
CA PRO A 71 -25.59 2.65 -19.26
C PRO A 71 -25.00 3.08 -20.61
N VAL A 72 -23.67 3.21 -20.67
CA VAL A 72 -22.91 3.43 -21.92
C VAL A 72 -21.86 2.32 -22.07
N GLU A 73 -21.83 1.65 -23.23
CA GLU A 73 -20.83 0.63 -23.56
C GLU A 73 -19.94 1.09 -24.73
N VAL A 74 -18.63 0.90 -24.58
CA VAL A 74 -17.62 1.17 -25.61
C VAL A 74 -16.80 -0.11 -25.81
N ASN A 75 -16.84 -0.65 -27.04
CA ASN A 75 -16.03 -1.80 -27.43
C ASN A 75 -14.76 -1.33 -28.15
N PHE A 76 -13.65 -1.98 -27.87
CA PHE A 76 -12.34 -1.73 -28.50
C PHE A 76 -11.95 -2.91 -29.39
N LEU A 77 -11.23 -2.61 -30.47
CA LEU A 77 -10.68 -3.58 -31.41
C LEU A 77 -9.18 -3.79 -31.17
N THR A 78 -8.58 -4.74 -31.88
CA THR A 78 -7.12 -4.89 -31.93
C THR A 78 -6.46 -3.72 -32.67
N GLY A 79 -5.20 -3.41 -32.30
CA GLY A 79 -4.46 -2.30 -32.89
C GLY A 79 -4.91 -0.92 -32.37
N ILE A 80 -5.04 0.04 -33.28
CA ILE A 80 -5.25 1.46 -32.95
C ILE A 80 -6.75 1.77 -32.87
N ASN A 81 -7.19 2.25 -31.71
CA ASN A 81 -8.56 2.71 -31.48
C ASN A 81 -8.59 4.25 -31.41
N LEU A 82 -9.37 4.92 -32.27
CA LEU A 82 -9.45 6.38 -32.32
C LEU A 82 -10.78 6.89 -31.74
N LEU A 83 -10.72 7.59 -30.60
CA LEU A 83 -11.88 8.28 -30.00
C LEU A 83 -11.99 9.73 -30.49
N ALA A 84 -12.72 9.96 -31.58
CA ALA A 84 -13.00 11.29 -32.10
C ALA A 84 -14.38 11.80 -31.64
N ALA A 85 -14.43 12.99 -31.03
CA ALA A 85 -15.66 13.69 -30.65
C ALA A 85 -15.40 15.20 -30.44
N PRO A 86 -16.43 16.07 -30.46
CA PRO A 86 -16.29 17.50 -30.15
C PRO A 86 -15.70 17.77 -28.75
N ASN A 87 -15.30 19.02 -28.51
CA ASN A 87 -14.91 19.46 -27.17
C ASN A 87 -16.13 19.50 -26.25
N GLY A 88 -15.95 19.15 -24.97
CA GLY A 88 -17.05 18.97 -24.02
C GLY A 88 -17.77 17.61 -24.09
N ALA A 89 -17.63 16.83 -25.16
CA ALA A 89 -18.35 15.54 -25.37
C ALA A 89 -17.88 14.35 -24.49
N GLY A 90 -17.26 14.60 -23.33
CA GLY A 90 -16.89 13.56 -22.37
C GLY A 90 -15.59 12.77 -22.65
N LYS A 91 -14.85 13.04 -23.73
CA LYS A 91 -13.59 12.31 -24.09
C LYS A 91 -12.62 12.11 -22.91
N SER A 92 -12.29 13.18 -22.18
CA SER A 92 -11.40 13.11 -21.01
C SER A 92 -12.05 12.32 -19.85
N SER A 93 -13.37 12.42 -19.69
CA SER A 93 -14.14 11.63 -18.70
C SER A 93 -14.12 10.14 -19.04
N LEU A 94 -14.09 9.75 -20.32
CA LEU A 94 -13.92 8.36 -20.74
C LEU A 94 -12.53 7.81 -20.34
N LEU A 95 -11.46 8.59 -20.55
CA LEU A 95 -10.11 8.23 -20.09
C LEU A 95 -10.02 8.11 -18.57
N CYS A 96 -10.69 9.02 -17.83
CA CYS A 96 -10.79 8.90 -16.37
C CYS A 96 -11.55 7.63 -15.95
N ALA A 97 -12.62 7.27 -16.67
CA ALA A 97 -13.37 6.04 -16.42
C ALA A 97 -12.51 4.79 -16.64
N MET A 98 -11.74 4.72 -17.75
CA MET A 98 -10.81 3.61 -18.00
C MET A 98 -9.88 3.39 -16.80
N ALA A 99 -9.21 4.44 -16.33
CA ALA A 99 -8.30 4.33 -15.20
C ALA A 99 -9.01 3.92 -13.90
N PHE A 100 -10.19 4.51 -13.63
CA PHE A 100 -11.01 4.18 -12.47
C PHE A 100 -11.42 2.71 -12.46
N GLY A 101 -11.93 2.21 -13.59
CA GLY A 101 -12.38 0.82 -13.80
C GLY A 101 -11.24 -0.20 -13.82
N LEU A 102 -10.02 0.21 -14.17
CA LEU A 102 -8.79 -0.58 -14.00
C LEU A 102 -8.20 -0.52 -12.58
N GLY A 103 -8.88 0.18 -11.66
CA GLY A 103 -8.55 0.22 -10.24
C GLY A 103 -7.51 1.27 -9.84
N TYR A 104 -7.08 2.14 -10.74
CA TYR A 104 -6.12 3.20 -10.44
C TYR A 104 -6.77 4.36 -9.69
N ASP A 105 -5.95 5.19 -9.04
CA ASP A 105 -6.45 6.45 -8.49
C ASP A 105 -6.51 7.52 -9.60
N VAL A 106 -7.69 8.14 -9.71
CA VAL A 106 -8.04 9.12 -10.75
C VAL A 106 -7.55 10.53 -10.35
N SER A 107 -7.22 10.74 -9.07
CA SER A 107 -6.60 11.99 -8.57
C SER A 107 -5.32 12.34 -9.36
N HIS A 108 -4.55 11.32 -9.75
CA HIS A 108 -3.34 11.43 -10.55
C HIS A 108 -3.59 11.60 -12.06
N ILE A 109 -4.84 11.69 -12.51
CA ILE A 109 -5.20 11.66 -13.94
C ILE A 109 -6.01 12.89 -14.35
N SER A 110 -6.76 13.47 -13.43
CA SER A 110 -7.57 14.67 -13.69
C SER A 110 -7.52 15.61 -12.49
N ARG A 111 -7.06 16.85 -12.71
CA ARG A 111 -7.11 17.93 -11.72
C ARG A 111 -8.54 18.46 -11.54
N ARG A 112 -9.50 18.04 -12.38
CA ARG A 112 -10.90 18.51 -12.40
C ARG A 112 -11.83 17.80 -11.39
N GLY A 113 -11.36 16.81 -10.64
CA GLY A 113 -12.12 16.11 -9.60
C GLY A 113 -11.27 15.86 -8.37
N SER A 114 -11.30 16.78 -7.41
CA SER A 114 -10.50 16.68 -6.18
C SER A 114 -11.04 15.65 -5.19
N ARG A 115 -12.32 15.26 -5.34
CA ARG A 115 -13.01 14.31 -4.48
C ARG A 115 -13.67 13.24 -5.35
N LEU A 116 -13.69 11.99 -4.88
CA LEU A 116 -14.28 10.89 -5.65
C LEU A 116 -15.74 11.16 -6.06
N ARG A 117 -16.52 11.84 -5.20
CA ARG A 117 -17.91 12.22 -5.50
C ARG A 117 -18.08 13.03 -6.79
N ASP A 118 -17.05 13.78 -7.21
CA ASP A 118 -17.08 14.65 -8.40
C ASP A 118 -17.14 13.83 -9.72
N PHE A 119 -16.86 12.51 -9.65
CA PHE A 119 -16.98 11.60 -10.79
C PHE A 119 -18.40 11.02 -10.96
N ILE A 120 -19.27 11.13 -9.96
CA ILE A 120 -20.67 10.68 -10.05
C ILE A 120 -21.47 11.72 -10.86
N LYS A 121 -22.34 11.26 -11.76
CA LYS A 121 -23.24 12.12 -12.54
C LYS A 121 -24.14 12.95 -11.60
N ASN A 122 -24.21 14.26 -11.84
CA ASN A 122 -25.12 15.16 -11.11
C ASN A 122 -26.56 14.60 -11.11
N GLY A 123 -27.17 14.52 -9.93
CA GLY A 123 -28.50 13.93 -9.73
C GLY A 123 -28.51 12.44 -9.35
N HIS A 124 -27.36 11.76 -9.40
CA HIS A 124 -27.22 10.36 -8.99
C HIS A 124 -26.44 10.22 -7.68
N SER A 125 -26.75 9.17 -6.91
CA SER A 125 -26.05 8.82 -5.66
C SER A 125 -24.96 7.76 -5.85
N ALA A 126 -24.84 7.18 -7.04
CA ALA A 126 -23.87 6.14 -7.35
C ALA A 126 -23.47 6.17 -8.83
N CYS A 127 -22.26 5.70 -9.12
CA CYS A 127 -21.77 5.39 -10.45
C CYS A 127 -21.01 4.05 -10.44
N SER A 128 -20.84 3.44 -11.61
CA SER A 128 -19.94 2.30 -11.76
C SER A 128 -19.21 2.33 -13.09
N VAL A 129 -18.02 1.76 -13.11
CA VAL A 129 -17.27 1.51 -14.34
C VAL A 129 -16.80 0.08 -14.33
N SER A 130 -16.98 -0.60 -15.46
CA SER A 130 -16.55 -1.98 -15.65
C SER A 130 -15.71 -2.13 -16.90
N CYS A 131 -14.70 -2.99 -16.85
CA CYS A 131 -13.83 -3.29 -17.98
C CYS A 131 -13.85 -4.78 -18.31
N VAL A 132 -13.71 -5.11 -19.59
CA VAL A 132 -13.37 -6.47 -20.06
C VAL A 132 -11.97 -6.39 -20.66
N LEU A 133 -11.09 -7.29 -20.21
CA LEU A 133 -9.68 -7.37 -20.57
C LEU A 133 -9.35 -8.76 -21.09
N ALA A 134 -8.36 -8.85 -21.99
CA ALA A 134 -7.71 -10.11 -22.29
C ALA A 134 -6.86 -10.60 -21.09
N GLY A 135 -7.00 -11.87 -20.74
CA GLY A 135 -6.23 -12.54 -19.69
C GLY A 135 -4.82 -12.91 -20.13
N ARG A 136 -4.13 -13.74 -19.33
CA ARG A 136 -2.78 -14.24 -19.71
C ARG A 136 -2.85 -15.50 -20.56
N LYS A 137 -3.90 -16.30 -20.43
CA LYS A 137 -4.12 -17.49 -21.28
C LYS A 137 -4.87 -17.08 -22.54
N ALA A 138 -4.50 -17.63 -23.70
CA ALA A 138 -5.19 -17.32 -24.95
C ALA A 138 -6.68 -17.67 -24.85
N GLY A 139 -7.56 -16.70 -25.15
CA GLY A 139 -9.01 -16.86 -24.97
C GLY A 139 -9.56 -16.61 -23.55
N GLU A 140 -8.70 -16.31 -22.56
CA GLU A 140 -9.16 -15.93 -21.22
C GLU A 140 -9.69 -14.49 -21.22
N PHE A 141 -10.88 -14.28 -20.68
CA PHE A 141 -11.37 -12.94 -20.33
C PHE A 141 -11.19 -12.68 -18.83
N VAL A 142 -10.77 -11.47 -18.48
CA VAL A 142 -10.76 -10.96 -17.10
C VAL A 142 -11.66 -9.74 -17.04
N THR A 143 -12.60 -9.72 -16.09
CA THR A 143 -13.49 -8.57 -15.87
C THR A 143 -13.06 -7.79 -14.63
N THR A 144 -13.18 -6.48 -14.70
CA THR A 144 -13.13 -5.62 -13.52
C THR A 144 -14.40 -4.80 -13.41
N ARG A 145 -14.76 -4.44 -12.18
CA ARG A 145 -15.84 -3.52 -11.88
C ARG A 145 -15.43 -2.66 -10.70
N ARG A 146 -15.70 -1.36 -10.77
CA ARG A 146 -15.54 -0.44 -9.64
C ARG A 146 -16.83 0.34 -9.45
N ASP A 147 -17.38 0.22 -8.26
CA ASP A 147 -18.58 0.94 -7.84
C ASP A 147 -18.18 2.09 -6.92
N LEU A 148 -18.82 3.24 -7.11
CA LEU A 148 -18.70 4.40 -6.24
C LEU A 148 -20.10 4.81 -5.76
N ARG A 149 -20.30 4.90 -4.45
CA ARG A 149 -21.60 5.22 -3.85
C ARG A 149 -21.45 6.32 -2.79
N LEU A 150 -22.37 7.27 -2.78
CA LEU A 150 -22.48 8.26 -1.70
C LEU A 150 -23.07 7.59 -0.46
N SER A 151 -22.44 7.79 0.69
CA SER A 151 -22.91 7.36 2.00
C SER A 151 -22.86 8.55 2.96
N GLY A 152 -23.95 9.32 2.98
CA GLY A 152 -23.98 10.64 3.62
C GLY A 152 -22.93 11.57 3.00
N GLU A 153 -22.00 12.06 3.81
CA GLU A 153 -20.88 12.89 3.33
C GLU A 153 -19.71 12.08 2.74
N GLN A 154 -19.64 10.78 3.01
CA GLN A 154 -18.54 9.93 2.58
C GLN A 154 -18.80 9.29 1.21
N THR A 155 -17.74 8.80 0.58
CA THR A 155 -17.80 8.04 -0.68
C THR A 155 -17.23 6.65 -0.48
N VAL A 156 -18.04 5.61 -0.70
CA VAL A 156 -17.61 4.21 -0.65
C VAL A 156 -17.21 3.79 -2.05
N SER A 157 -15.96 3.33 -2.23
CA SER A 157 -15.40 2.84 -3.49
C SER A 157 -15.05 1.36 -3.36
N THR A 158 -15.81 0.48 -4.00
CA THR A 158 -15.56 -0.97 -3.97
C THR A 158 -15.04 -1.45 -5.32
N PHE A 159 -14.02 -2.31 -5.32
CA PHE A 159 -13.38 -2.84 -6.52
C PHE A 159 -13.54 -4.36 -6.60
N TYR A 160 -13.86 -4.86 -7.79
CA TYR A 160 -14.11 -6.26 -8.06
C TYR A 160 -13.27 -6.74 -9.25
N VAL A 161 -12.76 -7.97 -9.17
CA VAL A 161 -12.11 -8.69 -10.28
C VAL A 161 -12.82 -10.04 -10.44
N ASN A 162 -13.30 -10.35 -11.64
CA ASN A 162 -14.06 -11.57 -11.92
C ASN A 162 -15.20 -11.81 -10.89
N GLY A 163 -16.02 -10.79 -10.67
CA GLY A 163 -17.15 -10.80 -9.71
C GLY A 163 -16.78 -10.70 -8.22
N ARG A 164 -15.51 -10.91 -7.86
CA ARG A 164 -15.07 -10.96 -6.45
C ARG A 164 -14.52 -9.64 -5.96
N GLU A 165 -14.97 -9.18 -4.79
CA GLU A 165 -14.45 -7.98 -4.14
C GLU A 165 -12.96 -8.15 -3.81
N CYS A 166 -12.16 -7.13 -4.11
CA CYS A 166 -10.70 -7.17 -4.05
C CYS A 166 -10.15 -5.98 -3.26
N GLY A 167 -9.35 -6.28 -2.23
CA GLY A 167 -8.57 -5.27 -1.50
C GLY A 167 -7.41 -4.68 -2.30
N VAL A 168 -6.67 -3.75 -1.70
CA VAL A 168 -5.58 -3.00 -2.36
C VAL A 168 -4.49 -3.92 -2.90
N GLU A 169 -4.07 -4.92 -2.11
CA GLU A 169 -3.01 -5.88 -2.49
C GLU A 169 -3.42 -6.75 -3.70
N ALA A 170 -4.59 -7.39 -3.63
CA ALA A 170 -5.13 -8.19 -4.73
C ALA A 170 -5.32 -7.38 -6.02
N ARG A 171 -5.71 -6.10 -5.89
CA ARG A 171 -5.79 -5.15 -7.02
C ARG A 171 -4.41 -4.84 -7.63
N MET A 172 -3.39 -4.58 -6.79
CA MET A 172 -2.02 -4.37 -7.26
C MET A 172 -1.44 -5.63 -7.92
N GLU A 173 -1.72 -6.82 -7.37
CA GLU A 173 -1.33 -8.10 -7.97
C GLU A 173 -2.02 -8.31 -9.33
N PHE A 174 -3.33 -8.03 -9.43
CA PHE A 174 -4.06 -8.05 -10.71
C PHE A 174 -3.42 -7.11 -11.75
N GLN A 175 -3.11 -5.87 -11.37
CA GLN A 175 -2.46 -4.88 -12.25
C GLN A 175 -1.08 -5.36 -12.71
N ARG A 176 -0.24 -5.84 -11.79
CA ARG A 176 1.08 -6.44 -12.09
C ARG A 176 0.96 -7.67 -12.99
N ARG A 177 -0.01 -8.55 -12.71
CA ARG A 177 -0.27 -9.78 -13.48
C ARG A 177 -0.64 -9.45 -14.92
N LEU A 178 -1.48 -8.45 -15.18
CA LEU A 178 -1.81 -8.02 -16.54
C LEU A 178 -0.88 -6.93 -17.11
N ARG A 179 0.27 -6.64 -16.46
CA ARG A 179 1.24 -5.60 -16.85
C ARG A 179 0.59 -4.22 -17.13
N LEU A 180 -0.47 -3.89 -16.40
CA LEU A 180 -1.15 -2.60 -16.50
C LEU A 180 -0.29 -1.50 -15.89
N GLN A 181 -0.18 -0.36 -16.56
CA GLN A 181 0.67 0.78 -16.16
C GLN A 181 -0.02 2.13 -16.41
N VAL A 182 -1.26 2.28 -15.95
CA VAL A 182 -2.04 3.52 -16.10
C VAL A 182 -1.49 4.67 -15.23
N ASP A 183 -0.64 4.33 -14.26
CA ASP A 183 0.14 5.26 -13.42
C ASP A 183 1.46 5.71 -14.06
N ASN A 184 1.89 5.08 -15.16
CA ASN A 184 3.10 5.45 -15.90
C ASN A 184 2.76 6.43 -17.04
N LEU A 185 3.26 7.67 -16.97
CA LEU A 185 2.98 8.73 -17.94
C LEU A 185 3.41 8.40 -19.40
N ILE A 186 4.32 7.44 -19.57
CA ILE A 186 4.74 6.94 -20.90
C ILE A 186 3.67 6.01 -21.52
N CYS A 187 3.02 5.20 -20.68
CA CYS A 187 2.00 4.23 -21.11
C CYS A 187 0.59 4.86 -21.16
N PHE A 188 0.32 5.82 -20.28
CA PHE A 188 -0.96 6.51 -20.19
C PHE A 188 -0.72 7.99 -19.90
N MET A 189 -1.00 8.86 -20.89
CA MET A 189 -0.72 10.29 -20.82
C MET A 189 -2.02 11.11 -20.74
N PRO A 190 -2.45 11.55 -19.55
CA PRO A 190 -3.56 12.47 -19.41
C PRO A 190 -3.23 13.84 -19.99
N GLN A 191 -4.19 14.47 -20.66
CA GLN A 191 -4.05 15.81 -21.27
C GLN A 191 -3.45 16.87 -20.32
N GLU A 192 -3.78 16.78 -19.03
CA GLU A 192 -3.35 17.75 -18.01
C GLU A 192 -1.95 17.48 -17.43
N ARG A 193 -1.35 16.31 -17.74
CA ARG A 193 -0.01 15.90 -17.27
C ARG A 193 1.04 15.83 -18.39
N VAL A 194 0.69 16.25 -19.62
CA VAL A 194 1.66 16.48 -20.71
C VAL A 194 2.82 17.41 -20.28
N PRO A 195 2.60 18.52 -19.54
CA PRO A 195 3.72 19.36 -19.09
C PRO A 195 4.67 18.64 -18.13
N GLU A 196 4.14 17.79 -17.26
CA GLU A 196 4.92 17.03 -16.28
C GLU A 196 5.82 15.99 -16.95
N PHE A 197 5.30 15.31 -17.98
CA PHE A 197 6.09 14.45 -18.86
C PHE A 197 7.20 15.25 -19.57
N ALA A 198 6.90 16.43 -20.12
CA ALA A 198 7.87 17.28 -20.80
C ALA A 198 8.99 17.83 -19.89
N THR A 199 8.73 17.95 -18.57
CA THR A 199 9.71 18.39 -17.57
C THR A 199 10.32 17.24 -16.75
N MET A 200 10.06 15.98 -17.13
CA MET A 200 10.55 14.81 -16.41
C MET A 200 12.08 14.73 -16.45
N ARG A 201 12.74 14.47 -15.31
CA ARG A 201 14.21 14.37 -15.27
C ARG A 201 14.66 13.11 -16.03
N PRO A 202 15.88 13.08 -16.61
CA PRO A 202 16.38 11.92 -17.34
C PRO A 202 16.34 10.60 -16.55
N GLU A 203 16.61 10.64 -15.24
CA GLU A 203 16.51 9.50 -14.31
C GLU A 203 15.08 8.96 -14.18
N ASP A 204 14.11 9.85 -14.03
CA ASP A 204 12.70 9.51 -13.88
C ASP A 204 12.16 8.97 -15.21
N LEU A 205 12.54 9.59 -16.32
CA LEU A 205 12.20 9.15 -17.68
C LEU A 205 12.80 7.78 -18.00
N PHE A 206 14.06 7.54 -17.62
CA PHE A 206 14.69 6.21 -17.74
C PHE A 206 13.93 5.17 -16.94
N THR A 207 13.63 5.44 -15.66
CA THR A 207 12.93 4.50 -14.78
C THR A 207 11.53 4.18 -15.31
N ALA A 208 10.78 5.20 -15.74
CA ALA A 208 9.47 5.04 -16.37
C ALA A 208 9.53 4.27 -17.69
N THR A 209 10.55 4.49 -18.52
CA THR A 209 10.75 3.79 -19.79
C THR A 209 11.11 2.32 -19.56
N LEU A 210 12.00 2.06 -18.60
CA LEU A 210 12.40 0.72 -18.20
C LEU A 210 11.17 -0.06 -17.72
N ARG A 211 10.37 0.52 -16.82
CA ARG A 211 9.12 -0.08 -16.33
C ARG A 211 8.14 -0.40 -17.47
N ALA A 212 8.02 0.47 -18.47
CA ALA A 212 7.12 0.29 -19.61
C ALA A 212 7.51 -0.89 -20.50
N ILE A 213 8.82 -1.10 -20.73
CA ILE A 213 9.35 -2.11 -21.65
C ILE A 213 9.56 -3.45 -20.92
N ASP A 214 10.26 -3.43 -19.78
CA ASP A 214 10.65 -4.60 -19.01
C ASP A 214 10.41 -4.38 -17.52
N PHE A 215 9.27 -4.89 -17.05
CA PHE A 215 8.88 -4.84 -15.66
C PHE A 215 9.85 -5.62 -14.74
N ASP A 216 10.40 -6.74 -15.23
CA ASP A 216 11.21 -7.64 -14.39
C ASP A 216 12.63 -7.04 -14.20
N LEU A 217 13.17 -6.41 -15.25
CA LEU A 217 14.40 -5.62 -15.18
C LEU A 217 14.23 -4.33 -14.37
N HIS A 218 13.05 -3.69 -14.40
CA HIS A 218 12.73 -2.56 -13.53
C HIS A 218 12.78 -2.94 -12.05
N GLU A 219 12.13 -4.03 -11.64
CA GLU A 219 12.18 -4.49 -10.24
C GLU A 219 13.63 -4.82 -9.80
N ALA A 220 14.43 -5.43 -10.67
CA ALA A 220 15.84 -5.69 -10.41
C ALA A 220 16.67 -4.40 -10.25
N TYR A 221 16.41 -3.38 -11.07
CA TYR A 221 17.04 -2.06 -10.98
C TYR A 221 16.66 -1.31 -9.69
N VAL A 222 15.38 -1.31 -9.31
CA VAL A 222 14.92 -0.73 -8.03
C VAL A 222 15.57 -1.44 -6.85
N GLY A 223 15.56 -2.78 -6.84
CA GLY A 223 16.20 -3.56 -5.79
C GLY A 223 17.70 -3.27 -5.66
N LEU A 224 18.42 -3.08 -6.78
CA LEU A 224 19.84 -2.70 -6.76
C LEU A 224 20.06 -1.33 -6.09
N ARG A 225 19.20 -0.35 -6.34
CA ARG A 225 19.26 0.97 -5.68
C ARG A 225 18.97 0.90 -4.19
N ASP A 226 18.01 0.07 -3.77
CA ASP A 226 17.72 -0.17 -2.35
C ASP A 226 18.92 -0.82 -1.64
N TRP A 227 19.60 -1.76 -2.29
CA TRP A 227 20.85 -2.34 -1.79
C TRP A 227 21.99 -1.33 -1.70
N GLU A 228 22.12 -0.43 -2.68
CA GLU A 228 23.13 0.64 -2.66
C GLU A 228 22.90 1.63 -1.52
N ALA A 229 21.67 2.10 -1.33
CA ALA A 229 21.30 3.00 -0.23
C ALA A 229 21.55 2.34 1.14
N LYS A 230 21.18 1.06 1.28
CA LYS A 230 21.42 0.28 2.51
C LYS A 230 22.90 0.01 2.77
N ARG A 231 23.71 -0.14 1.71
CA ARG A 231 25.17 -0.25 1.81
C ARG A 231 25.76 1.05 2.36
N GLU A 232 25.33 2.20 1.84
CA GLU A 232 25.77 3.52 2.30
C GLU A 232 25.36 3.80 3.76
N GLU A 233 24.12 3.48 4.15
CA GLU A 233 23.68 3.56 5.55
C GLU A 233 24.56 2.69 6.48
N THR A 234 24.83 1.45 6.08
CA THR A 234 25.68 0.51 6.84
C THR A 234 27.12 1.01 6.93
N GLU A 235 27.66 1.57 5.84
CA GLU A 235 29.02 2.14 5.80
C GLU A 235 29.16 3.35 6.73
N ASN A 236 28.15 4.23 6.76
CA ASN A 236 28.08 5.36 7.70
C ASN A 236 28.02 4.89 9.17
N LEU A 237 27.21 3.87 9.48
CA LEU A 237 27.15 3.27 10.83
C LEU A 237 28.49 2.62 11.24
N LEU A 238 29.20 1.98 10.31
CA LEU A 238 30.54 1.42 10.56
C LEU A 238 31.59 2.51 10.83
N ILE A 239 31.50 3.66 10.14
CA ILE A 239 32.38 4.81 10.39
C ILE A 239 32.12 5.38 11.79
N GLN A 240 30.85 5.56 12.17
CA GLN A 240 30.47 6.02 13.52
C GLN A 240 30.96 5.05 14.60
N GLY A 241 30.65 3.76 14.49
CA GLY A 241 31.07 2.75 15.46
C GLY A 241 32.59 2.63 15.62
N ARG A 242 33.37 2.87 14.55
CA ARG A 242 34.84 2.96 14.63
C ARG A 242 35.32 4.19 15.40
N ALA A 243 34.67 5.33 15.23
CA ALA A 243 34.96 6.54 15.99
C ALA A 243 34.64 6.37 17.49
N ASP A 244 33.50 5.74 17.79
CA ASP A 244 33.07 5.43 19.17
C ASP A 244 34.03 4.47 19.88
N LEU A 245 34.47 3.39 19.20
CA LEU A 245 35.49 2.48 19.73
C LEU A 245 36.80 3.24 20.04
N SER A 246 37.27 4.10 19.13
CA SER A 246 38.47 4.92 19.36
C SER A 246 38.30 5.93 20.49
N ALA A 247 37.10 6.42 20.76
CA ALA A 247 36.80 7.26 21.92
C ALA A 247 36.79 6.43 23.23
N LEU A 248 36.21 5.23 23.20
CA LEU A 248 36.14 4.33 24.34
C LEU A 248 37.52 3.79 24.73
N ASP A 249 38.37 3.40 23.78
CA ASP A 249 39.74 2.97 24.03
C ASP A 249 40.55 4.06 24.76
N ARG A 250 40.43 5.32 24.32
CA ARG A 250 41.05 6.47 25.00
C ARG A 250 40.50 6.70 26.41
N ALA A 251 39.21 6.48 26.63
CA ALA A 251 38.59 6.59 27.95
C ALA A 251 39.04 5.45 28.89
N VAL A 252 39.12 4.21 28.39
CA VAL A 252 39.63 3.05 29.14
C VAL A 252 41.09 3.27 29.54
N GLU A 253 41.93 3.75 28.64
CA GLU A 253 43.35 4.00 28.95
C GLU A 253 43.53 5.12 29.98
N LYS A 254 42.73 6.20 29.89
CA LYS A 254 42.70 7.24 30.94
C LYS A 254 42.30 6.68 32.31
N LEU A 255 41.25 5.86 32.37
CA LEU A 255 40.78 5.24 33.61
C LEU A 255 41.79 4.25 34.20
N ARG A 256 42.57 3.55 33.36
CA ARG A 256 43.69 2.70 33.81
C ARG A 256 44.77 3.52 34.51
N LEU A 257 45.20 4.63 33.91
CA LEU A 257 46.21 5.52 34.49
C LEU A 257 45.73 6.13 35.81
N GLU A 258 44.48 6.60 35.88
CA GLU A 258 43.86 7.12 37.11
C GLU A 258 43.80 6.04 38.22
N HIS A 259 43.48 4.79 37.87
CA HIS A 259 43.45 3.66 38.81
C HIS A 259 44.83 3.26 39.33
N GLU A 260 45.86 3.29 38.48
CA GLU A 260 47.25 3.06 38.90
C GLU A 260 47.76 4.16 39.84
N GLU A 261 47.44 5.42 39.56
CA GLU A 261 47.79 6.53 40.45
C GLU A 261 47.08 6.40 41.81
N LEU A 262 45.78 6.10 41.84
CA LEU A 262 45.04 5.89 43.09
C LEU A 262 45.63 4.73 43.91
N LYS A 263 45.99 3.61 43.27
CA LYS A 263 46.70 2.50 43.94
C LYS A 263 48.05 2.95 44.52
N ARG A 264 48.82 3.75 43.78
CA ARG A 264 50.11 4.30 44.25
C ARG A 264 49.92 5.19 45.49
N LEU A 265 48.90 6.05 45.48
CA LEU A 265 48.56 6.93 46.61
C LEU A 265 48.11 6.14 47.84
N GLN A 266 47.24 5.13 47.67
CA GLN A 266 46.87 4.21 48.75
C GLN A 266 48.08 3.48 49.35
N GLY A 267 49.02 3.04 48.51
CA GLY A 267 50.28 2.43 48.97
C GLY A 267 51.19 3.41 49.75
N CYS A 268 51.21 4.69 49.39
CA CYS A 268 51.88 5.73 50.18
C CYS A 268 51.19 5.98 51.52
N GLU A 269 49.86 6.06 51.53
CA GLU A 269 49.07 6.30 52.74
C GLU A 269 49.20 5.16 53.75
N ASN A 270 49.12 3.91 53.31
CA ASN A 270 49.34 2.73 54.16
C ASN A 270 50.76 2.74 54.80
N ARG A 271 51.78 3.20 54.07
CA ARG A 271 53.14 3.36 54.61
C ARG A 271 53.23 4.52 55.60
N ARG A 272 52.53 5.63 55.36
CA ARG A 272 52.45 6.79 56.27
C ARG A 272 51.88 6.35 57.62
N ILE A 273 50.73 5.67 57.60
CA ILE A 273 50.06 5.13 58.80
C ILE A 273 50.98 4.16 59.56
N LEU A 274 51.68 3.26 58.85
CA LEU A 274 52.62 2.33 59.47
C LEU A 274 53.81 3.04 60.15
N CYS A 275 54.33 4.11 59.54
CA CYS A 275 55.40 4.91 60.13
C CYS A 275 54.90 5.72 61.34
N GLU A 276 53.71 6.31 61.26
CA GLU A 276 53.09 7.03 62.39
C GLU A 276 52.86 6.09 63.59
N GLY A 277 52.37 4.86 63.36
CA GLY A 277 52.24 3.84 64.40
C GLY A 277 53.57 3.51 65.09
N LYS A 278 54.63 3.23 64.30
CA LYS A 278 55.98 2.96 64.85
C LYS A 278 56.56 4.14 65.64
N ILE A 279 56.30 5.37 65.22
CA ILE A 279 56.74 6.58 65.95
C ILE A 279 56.04 6.69 67.31
N LEU A 280 54.76 6.32 67.39
CA LEU A 280 54.00 6.28 68.65
C LEU A 280 54.51 5.17 69.59
N GLU A 281 54.81 3.97 69.08
CA GLU A 281 55.43 2.89 69.87
C GLU A 281 56.79 3.31 70.46
N VAL A 282 57.64 3.97 69.67
CA VAL A 282 58.95 4.48 70.13
C VAL A 282 58.80 5.63 71.14
N ARG A 283 57.71 6.40 71.09
CA ARG A 283 57.41 7.45 72.08
C ARG A 283 56.88 6.89 73.41
N ASN A 284 56.14 5.78 73.40
CA ASN A 284 55.59 5.17 74.62
C ASN A 284 56.58 4.25 75.36
N ASN A 285 57.69 3.86 74.71
CA ASN A 285 58.76 3.04 75.31
C ASN A 285 59.97 3.87 75.80
N LYS A 286 59.74 5.14 76.17
CA LYS A 286 60.71 6.06 76.79
C LYS A 286 60.12 6.74 78.00
#